data_AF-E7QR94-F1
#
_entry.id   AF-E7QR94-F1
#
_cell.length_a   1.000
_cell.length_b   1.000
_cell.length_c   1.000
_cell.angle_alpha   90.00
_cell.angle_beta   90.00
_cell.angle_gamma   90.00
#
_symmetry.space_group_name_H-M   'P 1'
#
loop_
_entity.id
_entity.type
_entity.pdbx_description
1 polymer ?
#
loop_
_entity_poly.entity_id
_entity_poly.type
_entity_poly.pdbx_seq_one_letter_code
_entity_poly.pdbx_strand_id
1 'polypeptide(L)'
;MDTSTQRAETTATDSNRQSRRHLFVIAGAGLILLTGVIHLVLVPEHLEETTYLGVLFAVNFVAAAVAAVGIYRNRRWGWWLGVAIAAIAVVLYVARGTVGLPATEAEELLEPMGVLAKAVELLFLGVAMAWLTTD
;
A
#
# COMPACT_ATOMS: atom_id res chain seq x y z
N MET A 1 -32.01 31.63 15.58
CA MET A 1 -31.34 30.37 15.21
C MET A 1 -31.26 29.54 16.48
N ASP A 2 -31.96 28.41 16.54
CA ASP A 2 -32.20 27.64 17.77
C ASP A 2 -31.16 26.53 17.94
N THR A 3 -30.80 26.27 19.20
CA THR A 3 -29.92 25.20 19.70
C THR A 3 -30.24 23.82 19.14
N SER A 4 -31.51 23.54 18.82
CA SER A 4 -31.95 22.29 18.19
C SER A 4 -31.36 22.07 16.80
N THR A 5 -31.29 23.14 15.99
CA THR A 5 -30.73 23.10 14.63
C THR A 5 -29.21 22.94 14.66
N GLN A 6 -28.52 23.62 15.58
CA GLN A 6 -27.08 23.52 15.75
C GLN A 6 -26.64 22.11 16.18
N ARG A 7 -27.43 21.44 17.03
CA ARG A 7 -27.15 20.08 17.50
C ARG A 7 -27.30 19.03 16.39
N ALA A 8 -28.32 19.20 15.53
CA ALA A 8 -28.55 18.32 14.39
C ALA A 8 -27.41 18.43 13.35
N GLU A 9 -26.97 19.65 13.06
CA GLU A 9 -25.88 19.91 12.09
C GLU A 9 -24.51 19.40 12.58
N THR A 10 -24.23 19.54 13.88
CA THR A 10 -23.01 18.98 14.51
C THR A 10 -22.98 17.45 14.40
N THR A 11 -24.09 16.79 14.72
CA THR A 11 -24.20 15.32 14.69
C THR A 11 -24.05 14.75 13.27
N ALA A 12 -24.65 15.41 12.29
CA ALA A 12 -24.52 15.02 10.88
C ALA A 12 -23.07 15.15 10.38
N THR A 13 -22.38 16.23 10.77
CA THR A 13 -20.99 16.49 10.38
C THR A 13 -20.03 15.45 10.96
N ASP A 14 -20.19 15.10 12.24
CA ASP A 14 -19.34 14.11 12.91
C ASP A 14 -19.50 12.69 12.29
N SER A 15 -20.74 12.28 12.01
CA SER A 15 -21.02 10.98 11.37
C SER A 15 -20.40 10.85 9.98
N ASN A 16 -20.42 11.93 9.19
CA ASN A 16 -19.82 11.96 7.86
C ASN A 16 -18.29 11.86 7.94
N ARG A 17 -17.66 12.62 8.87
CA ARG A 17 -16.21 12.56 9.08
C ARG A 17 -15.75 11.16 9.53
N GLN A 18 -16.50 10.53 10.44
CA GLN A 18 -16.23 9.18 10.89
C GLN A 18 -16.36 8.15 9.75
N SER A 19 -17.43 8.22 8.95
CA SER A 19 -17.66 7.33 7.82
C SER A 19 -16.54 7.43 6.79
N ARG A 20 -16.14 8.65 6.41
CA ARG A 20 -15.01 8.87 5.49
C ARG A 20 -13.73 8.26 6.04
N ARG A 21 -13.42 8.46 7.32
CA ARG A 21 -12.22 7.90 7.95
C ARG A 21 -12.22 6.37 7.92
N HIS A 22 -13.35 5.73 8.20
CA HIS A 22 -13.47 4.27 8.10
C HIS A 22 -13.22 3.77 6.67
N LEU A 23 -13.74 4.47 5.66
CA LEU A 23 -13.51 4.12 4.25
C LEU A 23 -12.01 4.20 3.89
N PHE A 24 -11.31 5.27 4.31
CA PHE A 24 -9.86 5.38 4.09
C PHE A 24 -9.09 4.25 4.76
N VAL A 25 -9.43 3.90 6.01
CA VAL A 25 -8.76 2.81 6.74
C VAL A 25 -8.95 1.46 6.04
N ILE A 26 -10.19 1.14 5.65
CA ILE A 26 -10.48 -0.13 4.96
C ILE A 26 -9.80 -0.17 3.60
N ALA A 27 -9.90 0.91 2.81
CA ALA A 27 -9.26 0.99 1.51
C ALA A 27 -7.74 0.88 1.61
N GLY A 28 -7.11 1.64 2.52
CA GLY A 28 -5.66 1.62 2.72
C GLY A 28 -5.16 0.26 3.18
N ALA A 29 -5.82 -0.36 4.17
CA ALA A 29 -5.46 -1.70 4.65
C ALA A 29 -5.65 -2.77 3.57
N GLY A 30 -6.74 -2.70 2.80
CA GLY A 30 -7.02 -3.63 1.71
C GLY A 30 -6.01 -3.51 0.56
N LEU A 31 -5.66 -2.28 0.16
CA LEU A 31 -4.71 -2.03 -0.93
C LEU A 31 -3.30 -2.50 -0.57
N ILE A 32 -2.78 -2.15 0.61
CA ILE A 32 -1.42 -2.58 1.00
C ILE A 32 -1.36 -4.10 1.19
N LEU A 33 -2.43 -4.71 1.70
CA LEU A 33 -2.50 -6.17 1.81
C LEU A 33 -2.52 -6.83 0.42
N LEU A 34 -3.30 -6.28 -0.52
CA LEU A 34 -3.34 -6.76 -1.90
C LEU A 34 -1.96 -6.65 -2.57
N THR A 35 -1.24 -5.53 -2.38
CA THR A 35 0.17 -5.41 -2.80
C THR A 35 1.01 -6.55 -2.24
N GLY A 36 0.91 -6.81 -0.94
CA GLY A 36 1.64 -7.91 -0.30
C GLY A 36 1.31 -9.27 -0.92
N VAL A 37 0.03 -9.57 -1.15
CA VAL A 37 -0.42 -10.85 -1.74
C VAL A 37 0.11 -11.01 -3.16
N ILE A 38 0.09 -9.97 -3.98
CA ILE A 38 0.66 -10.02 -5.34
C ILE A 38 2.15 -10.39 -5.27
N HIS A 39 2.92 -9.79 -4.36
CA HIS A 39 4.34 -10.14 -4.19
C HIS A 39 4.53 -11.56 -3.68
N LEU A 40 3.67 -12.03 -2.77
CA LEU A 40 3.74 -13.40 -2.26
C LEU A 40 3.54 -14.44 -3.39
N VAL A 41 2.62 -14.18 -4.32
CA VAL A 41 2.38 -15.07 -5.48
C VAL A 41 3.61 -15.15 -6.39
N LEU A 42 4.40 -14.07 -6.48
CA LEU A 42 5.61 -14.00 -7.30
C LEU A 42 6.86 -14.57 -6.60
N VAL A 43 6.79 -14.90 -5.30
CA VAL A 43 7.92 -15.48 -4.54
C VAL A 43 8.51 -16.74 -5.20
N PRO A 44 7.75 -17.79 -5.55
CA PRO A 44 8.34 -19.01 -6.11
C PRO A 44 9.12 -18.76 -7.39
N GLU A 45 8.56 -17.96 -8.30
CA GLU A 45 9.21 -17.53 -9.55
C GLU A 45 10.53 -16.80 -9.28
N HIS A 46 10.53 -15.85 -8.33
CA HIS A 46 11.73 -15.09 -8.00
C HIS A 46 12.76 -15.90 -7.21
N LEU A 47 12.35 -16.93 -6.45
CA LEU A 47 13.28 -17.86 -5.79
C LEU A 47 14.03 -18.75 -6.79
N GLU A 48 13.38 -19.09 -7.91
CA GLU A 48 14.01 -19.82 -9.01
C GLU A 48 15.00 -18.95 -9.78
N GLU A 49 14.73 -17.65 -9.90
CA GLU A 49 15.65 -16.68 -10.49
C GLU A 49 16.85 -16.41 -9.57
N THR A 50 16.61 -15.85 -8.37
CA THR A 50 17.64 -15.67 -7.34
C THR A 50 17.05 -15.71 -5.94
N THR A 51 17.71 -16.41 -5.01
CA THR A 51 17.22 -16.54 -3.63
C THR A 51 16.96 -15.19 -2.95
N TYR A 52 17.79 -14.18 -3.20
CA TYR A 52 17.62 -12.88 -2.56
C TYR A 52 16.35 -12.14 -3.04
N LEU A 53 15.95 -12.28 -4.31
CA LEU A 53 14.71 -11.68 -4.81
C LEU A 53 13.49 -12.33 -4.17
N GLY A 54 13.42 -13.66 -4.15
CA GLY A 54 12.32 -14.35 -3.50
C GLY A 54 12.19 -14.00 -2.00
N VAL A 55 13.31 -13.87 -1.29
CA VAL A 55 13.33 -13.39 0.10
C VAL A 55 12.81 -11.95 0.21
N LEU A 56 13.22 -11.06 -0.69
CA LEU A 56 12.79 -9.67 -0.69
C LEU A 56 11.26 -9.55 -0.91
N PHE A 57 10.71 -10.33 -1.82
CA PHE A 57 9.27 -10.41 -2.06
C PHE A 57 8.50 -10.98 -0.85
N ALA A 58 9.05 -12.00 -0.18
CA ALA A 58 8.47 -12.54 1.04
C ALA A 58 8.48 -11.52 2.19
N VAL A 59 9.60 -10.81 2.38
CA VAL A 59 9.71 -9.71 3.37
C VAL A 59 8.72 -8.59 3.04
N ASN A 60 8.55 -8.26 1.77
CA ASN A 60 7.57 -7.27 1.29
C ASN A 60 6.15 -7.66 1.71
N PHE A 61 5.76 -8.93 1.51
CA PHE A 61 4.48 -9.46 1.96
C PHE A 61 4.29 -9.32 3.48
N VAL A 62 5.27 -9.76 4.28
CA VAL A 62 5.18 -9.68 5.75
C VAL A 62 5.05 -8.23 6.21
N ALA A 63 5.88 -7.33 5.67
CA ALA A 63 5.82 -5.91 6.02
C ALA A 63 4.49 -5.27 5.60
N ALA A 64 3.96 -5.62 4.43
CA ALA A 64 2.65 -5.17 3.96
C ALA A 64 1.51 -5.66 4.85
N ALA A 65 1.55 -6.91 5.31
CA ALA A 65 0.57 -7.45 6.26
C ALA A 65 0.64 -6.73 7.62
N VAL A 66 1.84 -6.46 8.12
CA VAL A 66 2.05 -5.68 9.36
C VAL A 66 1.53 -4.25 9.20
N ALA A 67 1.79 -3.61 8.06
CA ALA A 67 1.25 -2.28 7.72
C ALA A 67 -0.29 -2.29 7.70
N ALA A 68 -0.91 -3.29 7.03
CA ALA A 68 -2.36 -3.45 6.98
C ALA A 68 -2.97 -3.57 8.38
N VAL A 69 -2.38 -4.39 9.25
CA VAL A 69 -2.81 -4.54 10.65
C VAL A 69 -2.66 -3.21 11.42
N GLY A 70 -1.56 -2.49 11.20
CA GLY A 70 -1.34 -1.16 11.78
C GLY A 70 -2.42 -0.16 11.36
N ILE A 71 -2.73 -0.09 10.06
CA ILE A 71 -3.76 0.79 9.49
C ILE A 71 -5.14 0.42 10.03
N TYR A 72 -5.50 -0.86 10.00
CA TYR A 72 -6.78 -1.36 10.50
C TYR A 72 -6.99 -1.05 11.99
N ARG A 73 -5.91 -1.08 12.78
CA ARG A 73 -5.89 -0.67 14.19
C ARG A 73 -5.83 0.85 14.40
N ASN A 74 -6.08 1.66 13.37
CA ASN A 74 -6.00 3.12 13.38
C ASN A 74 -4.64 3.65 13.88
N ARG A 75 -3.53 2.97 13.58
CA ARG A 75 -2.18 3.41 13.97
C ARG A 75 -1.48 4.12 12.83
N ARG A 76 -1.08 5.38 13.05
CA ARG A 76 -0.40 6.24 12.06
C ARG A 76 0.90 5.63 11.51
N TRP A 77 1.62 4.83 12.30
CA TRP A 77 2.83 4.14 11.85
C TRP A 77 2.58 3.10 10.75
N GLY A 78 1.37 2.50 10.70
CA GLY A 78 1.02 1.52 9.66
C GLY A 78 1.00 2.15 8.27
N TRP A 79 0.54 3.40 8.17
CA TRP A 79 0.57 4.17 6.93
C TRP A 79 1.98 4.48 6.47
N TRP A 80 2.85 4.94 7.37
CA TRP A 80 4.25 5.20 7.06
C TRP A 80 5.00 3.95 6.60
N LEU A 81 4.78 2.82 7.28
CA LEU A 81 5.35 1.54 6.86
C LEU A 81 4.84 1.15 5.47
N GLY A 82 3.53 1.21 5.23
CA GLY A 82 2.97 0.92 3.92
C GLY A 82 3.53 1.81 2.81
N VAL A 83 3.72 3.11 3.08
CA VAL A 83 4.31 4.06 2.13
C VAL A 83 5.76 3.69 1.82
N ALA A 84 6.56 3.37 2.83
CA ALA A 84 7.95 2.95 2.64
C ALA A 84 8.04 1.69 1.77
N ILE A 85 7.21 0.68 2.06
CA ILE A 85 7.16 -0.58 1.33
C ILE A 85 6.73 -0.38 -0.13
N ALA A 86 5.63 0.33 -0.37
CA ALA A 86 5.17 0.61 -1.73
C ALA A 86 6.18 1.45 -2.52
N ALA A 87 6.79 2.47 -1.91
CA ALA A 87 7.79 3.30 -2.58
C ALA A 87 9.04 2.50 -2.95
N ILE A 88 9.55 1.66 -2.05
CA ILE A 88 10.69 0.78 -2.33
C ILE A 88 10.35 -0.18 -3.47
N ALA A 89 9.16 -0.79 -3.46
CA ALA A 89 8.73 -1.71 -4.51
C ALA A 89 8.62 -1.03 -5.89
N VAL A 90 8.19 0.24 -5.96
CA VAL A 90 8.18 1.02 -7.20
C VAL A 90 9.61 1.30 -7.68
N VAL A 91 10.50 1.74 -6.78
CA VAL A 91 11.90 2.05 -7.11
C VAL A 91 12.63 0.83 -7.63
N LEU A 92 12.48 -0.32 -6.96
CA LEU A 92 13.13 -1.57 -7.37
C LEU A 92 12.61 -2.09 -8.71
N TYR A 93 11.32 -1.93 -9.00
CA TYR A 93 10.75 -2.28 -10.31
C TYR A 93 11.37 -1.45 -11.44
N VAL A 94 11.48 -0.13 -11.24
CA VAL A 94 12.14 0.75 -12.22
C VAL A 94 13.62 0.40 -12.37
N ALA A 95 14.31 0.10 -11.27
CA ALA A 95 15.71 -0.30 -11.31
C ALA A 95 15.91 -1.61 -12.10
N ARG A 96 15.06 -2.63 -11.87
CA ARG A 96 15.10 -3.92 -12.56
C ARG A 96 15.00 -3.76 -14.08
N GLY A 97 14.12 -2.89 -14.56
CA GLY A 97 13.94 -2.70 -16.00
C GLY A 97 14.83 -1.63 -16.65
N THR A 98 15.65 -0.91 -15.90
CA THR A 98 16.57 0.12 -16.46
C THR A 98 18.04 -0.29 -16.39
N VAL A 99 18.49 -0.72 -15.21
CA VAL A 99 19.90 -1.06 -14.94
C VAL A 99 20.11 -2.54 -14.62
N GLY A 100 19.02 -3.30 -14.47
CA GLY A 100 19.05 -4.66 -13.92
C GLY A 100 19.26 -4.65 -12.40
N LEU A 101 18.96 -5.76 -11.74
CA LEU A 101 19.28 -5.95 -10.33
C LEU A 101 20.58 -6.78 -10.21
N PRO A 102 21.31 -6.70 -9.09
CA PRO A 102 22.53 -7.47 -8.92
C PRO A 102 22.28 -8.97 -9.10
N ALA A 103 22.99 -9.62 -10.02
CA ALA A 103 22.80 -11.04 -10.36
C ALA A 103 21.51 -11.38 -11.14
N THR A 104 20.85 -10.39 -11.75
CA THR A 104 19.81 -10.61 -12.77
C THR A 104 20.04 -9.73 -13.99
N GLU A 105 19.60 -10.18 -15.15
CA GLU A 105 19.58 -9.34 -16.35
C GLU A 105 18.49 -8.25 -16.23
N ALA A 106 18.59 -7.20 -17.03
CA ALA A 106 17.52 -6.21 -17.10
C ALA A 106 16.31 -6.81 -17.80
N GLU A 107 15.13 -6.71 -17.17
CA GLU A 107 13.88 -7.21 -17.73
C GLU A 107 13.06 -6.13 -18.44
N GLU A 108 12.08 -6.55 -19.22
CA GLU A 108 11.17 -5.63 -19.89
C GLU A 108 10.32 -4.86 -18.86
N LEU A 109 10.51 -3.53 -18.84
CA LEU A 109 9.53 -2.65 -18.22
C LEU A 109 8.19 -2.88 -18.94
N LEU A 110 7.13 -3.16 -18.18
CA LEU A 110 5.74 -3.42 -18.63
C LEU A 110 5.29 -4.89 -18.62
N GLU A 111 5.97 -5.76 -17.89
CA GLU A 111 5.44 -7.08 -17.58
C GLU A 111 4.03 -6.96 -16.91
N PRO A 112 3.00 -7.71 -17.38
CA PRO A 112 1.61 -7.50 -16.94
C PRO A 112 1.41 -7.57 -15.42
N MET A 113 2.07 -8.52 -14.77
CA MET A 113 1.98 -8.68 -13.31
C MET A 113 2.71 -7.56 -12.57
N GLY A 114 3.87 -7.14 -13.06
CA GLY A 114 4.60 -5.98 -12.54
C GLY A 114 3.78 -4.69 -12.63
N VAL A 115 3.17 -4.42 -13.79
CA VAL A 115 2.30 -3.24 -14.00
C VAL A 115 1.09 -3.26 -13.08
N LEU A 116 0.43 -4.42 -12.93
CA LEU A 116 -0.69 -4.56 -12.02
C LEU A 116 -0.29 -4.28 -10.57
N ALA A 117 0.85 -4.82 -10.12
CA ALA A 117 1.38 -4.56 -8.79
C ALA A 117 1.64 -3.06 -8.57
N LYS A 118 2.28 -2.39 -9.53
CA LYS A 118 2.57 -0.96 -9.45
C LYS A 118 1.31 -0.11 -9.44
N ALA A 119 0.28 -0.47 -10.20
CA ALA A 119 -1.00 0.24 -10.19
C ALA A 119 -1.66 0.20 -8.80
N VAL A 120 -1.66 -0.96 -8.14
CA VAL A 120 -2.20 -1.11 -6.77
C VAL A 120 -1.38 -0.32 -5.75
N GLU A 121 -0.04 -0.35 -5.85
CA GLU A 121 0.85 0.40 -4.98
C GLU A 121 0.67 1.92 -5.12
N LEU A 122 0.59 2.43 -6.35
CA LEU A 122 0.37 3.85 -6.61
C LEU A 122 -1.00 4.30 -6.10
N LEU A 123 -2.02 3.44 -6.23
CA LEU A 123 -3.34 3.71 -5.64
C LEU A 123 -3.26 3.76 -4.11
N PHE A 124 -2.55 2.84 -3.47
CA PHE A 124 -2.28 2.88 -2.04
C PHE A 124 -1.58 4.19 -1.63
N LEU A 125 -0.52 4.59 -2.35
CA LEU A 125 0.21 5.83 -2.07
C LEU A 125 -0.70 7.06 -2.18
N GLY A 126 -1.58 7.11 -3.18
CA GLY A 126 -2.58 8.18 -3.31
C GLY A 126 -3.56 8.24 -2.13
N VAL A 127 -4.07 7.08 -1.70
CA VAL A 127 -4.95 6.97 -0.52
C VAL A 127 -4.20 7.38 0.76
N ALA A 128 -2.96 6.92 0.94
CA ALA A 128 -2.14 7.26 2.09
C ALA A 128 -1.83 8.76 2.16
N MET A 129 -1.49 9.38 1.03
CA MET A 129 -1.24 10.82 0.95
C MET A 129 -2.50 11.63 1.25
N ALA A 130 -3.65 11.25 0.70
CA ALA A 130 -4.92 11.89 1.01
C ALA A 130 -5.28 11.77 2.50
N TRP A 131 -5.07 10.60 3.09
CA TRP A 131 -5.31 10.40 4.52
C TRP A 131 -4.36 11.25 5.38
N LEU A 132 -3.05 11.19 5.14
CA LEU A 132 -2.02 11.89 5.92
C LEU A 132 -2.11 13.42 5.86
N THR A 133 -2.69 13.97 4.79
CA THR A 133 -2.90 15.43 4.63
C THR A 133 -4.18 15.93 5.29
N THR A 134 -5.10 15.03 5.64
CA THR A 134 -6.40 15.36 6.27
C THR A 134 -6.46 15.08 7.77
N ASP A 135 -5.44 14.41 8.33
CA ASP A 135 -5.28 14.06 9.76
C ASP A 135 -4.13 14.82 10.43
#